data_AF-A0A0K1QCG9-F1
#
_entry.id   AF-A0A0K1QCG9-F1
#
_cell.length_a   1.000
_cell.length_b   1.000
_cell.length_c   1.000
_cell.angle_alpha   90.00
_cell.angle_beta   90.00
_cell.angle_gamma   90.00
#
_symmetry.space_group_name_H-M   'P 1'
#
loop_
_entity.id
_entity.type
_entity.pdbx_description
1 polymer ?
#
loop_
_entity_poly.entity_id
_entity_poly.type
_entity_poly.pdbx_seq_one_letter_code
_entity_poly.pdbx_strand_id
1 'polypeptide(L)'
;MGRVHPPERRSHVISFRHLFSGEIASFLRTEALDFQNAVSVISEVVVALARYREEGTPLYPEVFLCRDVARTVEELGGFDAVVLGRATLDCDGVRRALKRAAPLGGVGWAVFFSVDDATSSFSYGVFRTDPFVLHPTAMDRLRAADMPFGNVLGMWSLEENVIELRASHSVFRHVYLSGARSESELGPVTVDRLVTRLGTDLEPLVRNAIQAFWRRVLGEALRQPHGMLVAVVRPDTDPRNCFPDASHLEPPVDVAPLVRSYLHHHDEVSRAGIYAASALARGMLLSDGISVLRGDGSLVAYNAFIAHRPTAGGRGGQGGARRRTYETLASEVGTTLLAAFYHSQDGGSAMTP
;
A
#
# COMPACT_ATOMS: atom_id res chain seq x y z
N MET A 1 29.89 19.14 -57.62
CA MET A 1 28.84 19.22 -56.58
C MET A 1 28.93 17.99 -55.69
N GLY A 2 29.64 18.08 -54.57
CA GLY A 2 29.69 17.02 -53.57
C GLY A 2 28.53 17.16 -52.60
N ARG A 3 27.66 16.15 -52.51
CA ARG A 3 26.59 16.09 -51.50
C ARG A 3 27.22 15.76 -50.15
N VAL A 4 27.14 16.71 -49.21
CA VAL A 4 27.48 16.50 -47.80
C VAL A 4 26.31 15.74 -47.16
N HIS A 5 26.56 14.50 -46.73
CA HIS A 5 25.61 13.77 -45.90
C HIS A 5 25.59 14.37 -44.48
N PRO A 6 24.40 14.60 -43.88
CA PRO A 6 24.32 15.09 -42.51
C PRO A 6 24.80 14.00 -41.55
N PRO A 7 25.47 14.37 -40.43
CA PRO A 7 25.98 13.39 -39.49
C PRO A 7 24.85 12.60 -38.85
N GLU A 8 24.96 11.27 -38.87
CA GLU A 8 24.06 10.36 -38.16
C GLU A 8 24.05 10.72 -36.67
N ARG A 9 22.89 11.15 -36.16
CA ARG A 9 22.69 11.35 -34.72
C ARG A 9 22.73 9.98 -34.03
N ARG A 10 23.82 9.69 -33.34
CA ARG A 10 23.91 8.53 -32.45
C ARG A 10 23.10 8.81 -31.18
N SER A 11 21.93 8.20 -31.06
CA SER A 11 21.16 8.21 -29.81
C SER A 11 21.76 7.22 -28.83
N HIS A 12 22.28 7.71 -27.70
CA HIS A 12 22.69 6.87 -26.58
C HIS A 12 21.55 6.78 -25.57
N VAL A 13 20.99 5.58 -25.40
CA VAL A 13 19.98 5.31 -24.37
C VAL A 13 20.69 4.79 -23.13
N ILE A 14 20.55 5.51 -22.02
CA ILE A 14 21.00 5.05 -20.70
C ILE A 14 19.80 4.40 -20.02
N SER A 15 19.97 3.16 -19.55
CA SER A 15 18.92 2.41 -18.86
C SER A 15 19.49 1.65 -17.66
N PHE A 16 18.81 1.77 -16.52
CA PHE A 16 19.13 1.04 -15.29
C PHE A 16 18.64 -0.41 -15.30
N ARG A 17 18.03 -0.88 -16.40
CA ARG A 17 17.44 -2.21 -16.50
C ARG A 17 18.41 -3.34 -16.17
N HIS A 18 19.66 -3.23 -16.60
CA HIS A 18 20.68 -4.26 -16.36
C HIS A 18 21.06 -4.38 -14.87
N LEU A 19 21.21 -3.26 -14.15
CA LEU A 19 21.45 -3.26 -12.71
C LEU A 19 20.24 -3.85 -11.97
N PHE A 20 19.05 -3.43 -12.36
CA PHE A 20 17.80 -3.90 -11.76
C PHE A 20 17.58 -5.41 -11.95
N SER A 21 17.81 -5.93 -13.15
CA SER A 21 17.73 -7.37 -13.42
C SER A 21 18.80 -8.16 -12.66
N GLY A 22 19.99 -7.59 -12.46
CA GLY A 22 21.04 -8.19 -11.62
C GLY A 22 20.60 -8.36 -10.16
N GLU A 23 20.00 -7.32 -9.58
CA GLU A 23 19.45 -7.33 -8.23
C GLU A 23 18.31 -8.33 -8.07
N ILE A 24 17.37 -8.39 -9.03
CA ILE A 24 16.29 -9.39 -9.03
C ILE A 24 16.88 -10.80 -9.08
N ALA A 25 17.82 -11.07 -10.00
CA ALA A 25 18.43 -12.40 -10.11
C ALA A 25 19.14 -12.80 -8.81
N SER A 26 19.83 -11.85 -8.15
CA SER A 26 20.46 -12.07 -6.85
C SER A 26 19.42 -12.41 -5.78
N PHE A 27 18.35 -11.63 -5.67
CA PHE A 27 17.25 -11.87 -4.73
C PHE A 27 16.65 -13.27 -4.92
N LEU A 28 16.32 -13.65 -6.15
CA LEU A 28 15.77 -14.98 -6.44
C LEU A 28 16.72 -16.12 -6.03
N ARG A 29 18.03 -15.96 -6.22
CA ARG A 29 19.02 -16.98 -5.79
C ARG A 29 19.11 -17.07 -4.27
N THR A 30 19.13 -15.94 -3.57
CA THR A 30 19.18 -15.90 -2.10
C THR A 30 17.98 -16.60 -1.49
N GLU A 31 16.79 -16.40 -2.06
CA GLU A 31 15.54 -17.01 -1.58
C GLU A 31 15.28 -18.41 -2.16
N ALA A 32 16.24 -19.00 -2.89
CA ALA A 32 16.10 -20.27 -3.57
C ALA A 32 14.83 -20.37 -4.44
N LEU A 33 14.40 -19.24 -5.01
CA LEU A 33 13.25 -19.16 -5.91
C LEU A 33 13.69 -19.57 -7.31
N ASP A 34 13.07 -20.64 -7.81
CA ASP A 34 13.29 -21.15 -9.14
C ASP A 34 12.53 -20.31 -10.17
N PHE A 35 13.04 -19.11 -10.45
CA PHE A 35 12.52 -18.17 -11.46
C PHE A 35 13.64 -17.46 -12.23
N GLN A 36 14.82 -18.07 -12.33
CA GLN A 36 16.00 -17.42 -12.94
C GLN A 36 15.78 -17.06 -14.43
N ASN A 37 15.02 -17.88 -15.15
CA ASN A 37 14.63 -17.61 -16.54
C ASN A 37 13.57 -16.50 -16.68
N ALA A 38 12.89 -16.14 -15.59
CA ALA A 38 11.83 -15.13 -15.56
C ALA A 38 12.30 -13.76 -15.04
N VAL A 39 13.61 -13.54 -14.83
CA VAL A 39 14.16 -12.27 -14.31
C VAL A 39 13.74 -11.06 -15.15
N SER A 40 13.79 -11.18 -16.48
CA SER A 40 13.41 -10.11 -17.41
C SER A 40 11.91 -9.79 -17.32
N VAL A 41 11.09 -10.82 -17.12
CA VAL A 41 9.64 -10.77 -16.92
C VAL A 41 9.30 -10.11 -15.58
N ILE A 42 9.91 -10.55 -14.48
CA ILE A 42 9.75 -9.94 -13.16
C ILE A 42 10.13 -8.46 -13.19
N SER A 43 11.25 -8.14 -13.87
CA SER A 43 11.69 -6.75 -14.03
C SER A 43 10.62 -5.91 -14.75
N GLU A 44 9.99 -6.46 -15.79
CA GLU A 44 8.92 -5.80 -16.54
C GLU A 44 7.65 -5.62 -15.69
N VAL A 45 7.28 -6.63 -14.90
CA VAL A 45 6.14 -6.53 -13.97
C VAL A 45 6.34 -5.39 -12.98
N VAL A 46 7.51 -5.33 -12.32
CA VAL A 46 7.81 -4.28 -11.35
C VAL A 46 7.69 -2.88 -11.97
N VAL A 47 8.28 -2.69 -13.16
CA VAL A 47 8.21 -1.41 -13.87
C VAL A 47 6.77 -1.07 -14.27
N ALA A 48 5.99 -2.05 -14.74
CA ALA A 48 4.61 -1.85 -15.14
C ALA A 48 3.71 -1.50 -13.94
N LEU A 49 3.87 -2.19 -12.80
CA LEU A 49 3.05 -1.99 -11.60
C LEU A 49 3.26 -0.61 -10.97
N ALA A 50 4.46 -0.05 -11.05
CA ALA A 50 4.80 1.20 -10.38
C ALA A 50 3.95 2.40 -10.77
N ARG A 51 3.37 2.38 -11.98
CA ARG A 51 2.51 3.45 -12.52
C ARG A 51 1.34 2.88 -13.32
N TYR A 52 0.86 1.69 -12.96
CA TYR A 52 -0.20 1.04 -13.73
C TYR A 52 -1.49 1.87 -13.65
N ARG A 53 -2.06 2.19 -14.82
CA ARG A 53 -3.28 2.98 -14.96
C ARG A 53 -4.17 2.40 -16.04
N GLU A 54 -5.48 2.42 -15.80
CA GLU A 54 -6.51 2.15 -16.80
C GLU A 54 -7.40 3.38 -16.92
N GLU A 55 -7.55 3.91 -18.13
CA GLU A 55 -8.36 5.11 -18.41
C GLU A 55 -8.01 6.30 -17.49
N GLY A 56 -6.74 6.42 -17.11
CA GLY A 56 -6.23 7.46 -16.19
C GLY A 56 -6.37 7.13 -14.70
N THR A 57 -7.16 6.12 -14.34
CA THR A 57 -7.33 5.64 -12.96
C THR A 57 -6.16 4.75 -12.55
N PRO A 58 -5.44 5.07 -11.46
CA PRO A 58 -4.37 4.20 -10.98
C PRO A 58 -4.93 2.90 -10.41
N LEU A 59 -4.26 1.78 -10.72
CA LEU A 59 -4.59 0.47 -10.18
C LEU A 59 -3.37 -0.12 -9.46
N TYR A 60 -3.64 -0.88 -8.41
CA TYR A 60 -2.62 -1.44 -7.53
C TYR A 60 -2.79 -2.96 -7.37
N PRO A 61 -2.78 -3.73 -8.47
CA PRO A 61 -3.03 -5.16 -8.40
C PRO A 61 -1.92 -5.87 -7.61
N GLU A 62 -2.32 -6.82 -6.78
CA GLU A 62 -1.41 -7.81 -6.20
C GLU A 62 -1.09 -8.85 -7.28
N VAL A 63 0.19 -9.03 -7.60
CA VAL A 63 0.64 -9.98 -8.61
C VAL A 63 1.52 -11.05 -7.98
N PHE A 64 1.17 -12.31 -8.18
CA PHE A 64 1.91 -13.46 -7.67
C PHE A 64 2.52 -14.24 -8.83
N LEU A 65 3.84 -14.42 -8.82
CA LEU A 65 4.51 -15.39 -9.67
C LEU A 65 4.57 -16.73 -8.93
N CYS A 66 4.19 -17.81 -9.60
CA CYS A 66 4.17 -19.14 -9.00
C CYS A 66 4.53 -20.25 -10.00
N ARG A 67 4.67 -21.47 -9.47
CA ARG A 67 4.78 -22.70 -10.27
C ARG A 67 3.48 -23.49 -10.27
N ASP A 68 2.87 -23.62 -9.10
CA ASP A 68 1.61 -24.34 -8.89
C ASP A 68 0.53 -23.36 -8.44
N VAL A 69 -0.45 -23.10 -9.31
CA VAL A 69 -1.55 -22.17 -9.03
C VAL A 69 -2.42 -22.68 -7.87
N ALA A 70 -2.77 -23.96 -7.85
CA ALA A 70 -3.68 -24.50 -6.85
C ALA A 70 -3.08 -24.39 -5.45
N ARG A 71 -1.82 -24.83 -5.31
CA ARG A 71 -1.07 -24.71 -4.07
C ARG A 71 -0.87 -23.25 -3.65
N THR A 72 -0.51 -22.38 -4.59
CA THR A 72 -0.29 -20.95 -4.29
C THR A 72 -1.56 -20.28 -3.79
N VAL A 73 -2.70 -20.57 -4.42
CA VAL A 73 -4.00 -20.02 -4.01
C VAL A 73 -4.37 -20.51 -2.62
N GLU A 74 -4.15 -21.79 -2.31
CA GLU A 74 -4.37 -22.34 -0.97
C GLU A 74 -3.46 -21.68 0.08
N GLU A 75 -2.16 -21.62 -0.17
CA GLU A 75 -1.16 -21.02 0.75
C GLU A 75 -1.43 -19.52 1.00
N LEU A 76 -1.93 -18.80 -0.01
CA LEU A 76 -2.32 -17.40 0.09
C LEU A 76 -3.74 -17.19 0.64
N GLY A 77 -4.44 -18.26 1.06
CA GLY A 77 -5.82 -18.18 1.58
C GLY A 77 -6.82 -17.62 0.57
N GLY A 78 -6.58 -17.86 -0.71
CA GLY A 78 -7.46 -17.52 -1.82
C GLY A 78 -8.38 -18.67 -2.23
N PHE A 79 -9.24 -18.38 -3.21
CA PHE A 79 -10.25 -19.30 -3.74
C PHE A 79 -10.41 -19.11 -5.25
N ASP A 80 -11.03 -20.09 -5.91
CA ASP A 80 -11.58 -19.95 -7.27
C ASP A 80 -10.61 -19.34 -8.30
N ALA A 81 -9.50 -20.03 -8.59
CA ALA A 81 -8.56 -19.59 -9.62
C ALA A 81 -9.20 -19.65 -11.02
N VAL A 82 -9.17 -18.53 -11.75
CA VAL A 82 -9.65 -18.39 -13.12
C VAL A 82 -8.48 -18.11 -14.05
N VAL A 83 -8.15 -19.07 -14.90
CA VAL A 83 -7.13 -18.90 -15.95
C VAL A 83 -7.72 -18.08 -17.10
N LEU A 84 -7.06 -16.96 -17.44
CA LEU A 84 -7.48 -16.06 -18.51
C LEU A 84 -6.75 -16.36 -19.83
N GLY A 85 -5.56 -16.94 -19.76
CA GLY A 85 -4.83 -17.34 -20.96
C GLY A 85 -3.39 -17.76 -20.70
N ARG A 86 -2.65 -17.85 -21.80
CA ARG A 86 -1.20 -18.12 -21.83
C ARG A 86 -0.47 -17.06 -22.63
N ALA A 87 0.80 -16.85 -22.31
CA ALA A 87 1.68 -15.93 -23.00
C ALA A 87 3.11 -16.47 -23.06
N THR A 88 3.91 -15.92 -23.98
CA THR A 88 5.35 -16.19 -24.07
C THR A 88 6.06 -15.58 -22.87
N LEU A 89 7.11 -16.25 -22.35
CA LEU A 89 7.90 -15.77 -21.22
C LEU A 89 8.88 -14.66 -21.67
N ASP A 90 8.31 -13.54 -22.12
CA ASP A 90 9.01 -12.33 -22.55
C ASP A 90 8.25 -11.07 -22.11
N CYS A 91 8.86 -9.90 -22.30
CA CYS A 91 8.29 -8.64 -21.86
C CYS A 91 6.96 -8.29 -22.56
N ASP A 92 6.80 -8.67 -23.82
CA ASP A 92 5.56 -8.38 -24.55
C ASP A 92 4.42 -9.30 -24.09
N GLY A 93 4.74 -10.56 -23.78
CA GLY A 93 3.84 -11.51 -23.15
C GLY A 93 3.32 -11.00 -21.81
N VAL A 94 4.22 -10.51 -20.95
CA VAL A 94 3.88 -9.90 -19.64
C VAL A 94 2.98 -8.68 -19.79
N ARG A 95 3.32 -7.75 -20.69
CA ARG A 95 2.50 -6.55 -20.93
C ARG A 95 1.09 -6.92 -21.38
N ARG A 96 0.96 -7.89 -22.28
CA ARG A 96 -0.36 -8.38 -22.73
C ARG A 96 -1.13 -9.08 -21.60
N ALA A 97 -0.45 -9.89 -20.78
CA ALA A 97 -1.06 -10.57 -19.65
C ALA A 97 -1.55 -9.57 -18.59
N LEU A 98 -0.71 -8.60 -18.21
CA LEU A 98 -1.09 -7.53 -17.28
C LEU A 98 -2.27 -6.72 -17.81
N LYS A 99 -2.24 -6.31 -19.10
CA LYS A 99 -3.36 -5.56 -19.71
C LYS A 99 -4.71 -6.28 -19.60
N ARG A 100 -4.71 -7.61 -19.52
CA ARG A 100 -5.93 -8.42 -19.39
C ARG A 100 -6.29 -8.74 -17.95
N ALA A 101 -5.31 -8.95 -17.08
CA ALA A 101 -5.52 -9.42 -15.72
C ALA A 101 -5.53 -8.29 -14.67
N ALA A 102 -4.70 -7.26 -14.82
CA ALA A 102 -4.59 -6.16 -13.86
C ALA A 102 -5.90 -5.38 -13.63
N PRO A 103 -6.74 -5.09 -14.65
CA PRO A 103 -8.06 -4.47 -14.42
C PRO A 103 -9.00 -5.31 -13.56
N LEU A 104 -8.77 -6.62 -13.49
CA LEU A 104 -9.53 -7.56 -12.67
C LEU A 104 -8.92 -7.75 -11.28
N GLY A 105 -7.67 -7.32 -11.06
CA GLY A 105 -6.91 -7.48 -9.81
C GLY A 105 -7.25 -6.44 -8.74
N GLY A 106 -8.54 -6.18 -8.50
CA GLY A 106 -9.03 -5.24 -7.50
C GLY A 106 -10.14 -5.84 -6.65
N VAL A 107 -10.32 -5.30 -5.43
CA VAL A 107 -11.38 -5.63 -4.44
C VAL A 107 -11.74 -7.13 -4.42
N GLY A 108 -10.94 -7.93 -3.71
CA GLY A 108 -11.21 -9.36 -3.54
C GLY A 108 -10.68 -10.24 -4.67
N TRP A 109 -9.80 -9.73 -5.52
CA TRP A 109 -9.10 -10.49 -6.56
C TRP A 109 -7.62 -10.13 -6.63
N ALA A 110 -6.78 -11.13 -6.88
CA ALA A 110 -5.36 -10.98 -7.13
C ALA A 110 -4.97 -11.68 -8.44
N VAL A 111 -3.89 -11.20 -9.06
CA VAL A 111 -3.37 -11.73 -10.32
C VAL A 111 -2.33 -12.80 -10.04
N PHE A 112 -2.32 -13.88 -10.83
CA PHE A 112 -1.25 -14.86 -10.82
C PHE A 112 -0.62 -15.03 -12.20
N PHE A 113 0.68 -15.32 -12.22
CA PHE A 113 1.45 -15.80 -13.35
C PHE A 113 2.13 -17.13 -12.97
N SER A 114 1.69 -18.23 -13.57
CA SER A 114 2.29 -19.55 -13.37
C SER A 114 3.26 -19.86 -14.50
N VAL A 115 4.54 -19.88 -14.16
CA VAL A 115 5.66 -20.03 -15.09
C VAL A 115 5.95 -21.51 -15.35
N ASP A 116 6.05 -21.87 -16.62
CA ASP A 116 6.43 -23.19 -17.09
C ASP A 116 7.74 -23.11 -17.90
N ASP A 117 8.80 -23.69 -17.34
CA ASP A 117 10.14 -23.65 -17.95
C ASP A 117 10.26 -24.53 -19.19
N ALA A 118 9.48 -25.60 -19.26
CA ALA A 118 9.55 -26.54 -20.38
C ALA A 118 9.07 -25.88 -21.68
N THR A 119 8.18 -24.90 -21.58
CA THR A 119 7.49 -24.32 -22.73
C THR A 119 7.89 -22.89 -23.04
N SER A 120 8.83 -22.30 -22.28
CA SER A 120 9.17 -20.86 -22.36
C SER A 120 7.90 -19.99 -22.37
N SER A 121 6.91 -20.38 -21.58
CA SER A 121 5.60 -19.77 -21.53
C SER A 121 5.10 -19.68 -20.09
N PHE A 122 4.05 -18.89 -19.88
CA PHE A 122 3.37 -18.84 -18.60
C PHE A 122 1.86 -18.76 -18.80
N SER A 123 1.12 -19.32 -17.86
CA SER A 123 -0.32 -19.09 -17.74
C SER A 123 -0.59 -17.91 -16.82
N TYR A 124 -1.63 -17.14 -17.10
CA TYR A 124 -2.02 -16.01 -16.27
C TYR A 124 -3.52 -16.01 -16.01
N GLY A 125 -3.88 -15.44 -14.88
CA GLY A 125 -5.26 -15.34 -14.47
C GLY A 125 -5.43 -14.55 -13.18
N VAL A 126 -6.59 -14.75 -12.56
CA VAL A 126 -6.92 -14.15 -11.26
C VAL A 126 -7.42 -15.22 -10.31
N PHE A 127 -7.31 -14.96 -9.01
CA PHE A 127 -7.94 -15.77 -7.97
C PHE A 127 -8.60 -14.85 -6.94
N ARG A 128 -9.66 -15.35 -6.30
CA ARG A 128 -10.43 -14.61 -5.32
C ARG A 128 -9.67 -14.54 -4.01
N THR A 129 -9.60 -13.36 -3.42
CA THR A 129 -9.07 -13.12 -2.07
C THR A 129 -10.22 -12.74 -1.13
N ASP A 130 -9.97 -12.69 0.18
CA ASP A 130 -10.97 -12.15 1.11
C ASP A 130 -10.87 -10.61 1.17
N PRO A 131 -11.89 -9.88 0.65
CA PRO A 131 -11.86 -8.42 0.67
C PRO A 131 -12.12 -7.83 2.06
N PHE A 132 -12.39 -8.65 3.08
CA PHE A 132 -12.77 -8.15 4.39
C PHE A 132 -11.65 -7.41 5.09
N VAL A 133 -11.97 -6.20 5.55
CA VAL A 133 -11.01 -5.24 6.12
C VAL A 133 -10.28 -5.78 7.36
N LEU A 134 -10.91 -6.70 8.12
CA LEU A 134 -10.30 -7.31 9.31
C LEU A 134 -9.50 -8.58 9.01
N HIS A 135 -9.65 -9.15 7.81
CA HIS A 135 -8.94 -10.36 7.43
C HIS A 135 -7.62 -10.02 6.71
N PRO A 136 -6.58 -10.85 6.88
CA PRO A 136 -5.30 -10.63 6.22
C PRO A 136 -5.44 -10.77 4.71
N THR A 137 -4.77 -9.89 3.96
CA THR A 137 -4.63 -9.98 2.50
C THR A 137 -3.77 -11.19 2.10
N ALA A 138 -3.74 -11.53 0.82
CA ALA A 138 -2.82 -12.53 0.29
C ALA A 138 -1.36 -12.13 0.57
N MET A 139 -1.01 -10.85 0.38
CA MET A 139 0.29 -10.32 0.75
C MET A 139 0.59 -10.40 2.26
N ASP A 140 -0.40 -10.17 3.13
CA ASP A 140 -0.20 -10.30 4.59
C ASP A 140 0.06 -11.76 5.00
N ARG A 141 -0.63 -12.71 4.36
CA ARG A 141 -0.37 -14.14 4.56
C ARG A 141 1.01 -14.54 4.08
N LEU A 142 1.44 -14.03 2.94
CA LEU A 142 2.80 -14.23 2.44
C LEU A 142 3.85 -13.64 3.39
N ARG A 143 3.58 -12.46 3.98
CA ARG A 143 4.43 -11.81 5.00
C ARG A 143 4.52 -12.62 6.29
N ALA A 144 3.41 -13.17 6.74
CA ALA A 144 3.28 -13.91 7.99
C ALA A 144 3.63 -15.39 7.88
N ALA A 145 4.10 -15.86 6.71
CA ALA A 145 4.43 -17.25 6.49
C ALA A 145 5.63 -17.68 7.36
N ASP A 146 5.37 -18.56 8.33
CA ASP A 146 6.39 -19.16 9.19
C ASP A 146 7.35 -20.07 8.41
N MET A 147 6.83 -20.71 7.36
CA MET A 147 7.57 -21.60 6.47
C MET A 147 7.52 -21.06 5.03
N PRO A 148 8.57 -21.27 4.21
CA PRO A 148 8.53 -20.89 2.81
C PRO A 148 7.39 -21.61 2.05
N PHE A 149 6.58 -20.83 1.35
CA PHE A 149 5.67 -21.29 0.31
C PHE A 149 6.49 -21.75 -0.89
N GLY A 150 6.00 -22.76 -1.60
CA GLY A 150 6.75 -23.35 -2.71
C GLY A 150 6.83 -22.41 -3.91
N ASN A 151 8.02 -21.87 -4.24
CA ASN A 151 8.26 -21.00 -5.39
C ASN A 151 7.14 -19.96 -5.62
N VAL A 152 6.88 -19.12 -4.61
CA VAL A 152 5.92 -18.01 -4.71
C VAL A 152 6.65 -16.68 -4.53
N LEU A 153 6.43 -15.76 -5.47
CA LEU A 153 6.91 -14.37 -5.41
C LEU A 153 5.72 -13.42 -5.49
N GLY A 154 5.46 -12.70 -4.40
CA GLY A 154 4.49 -11.60 -4.36
C GLY A 154 5.13 -10.30 -4.84
N MET A 155 4.40 -9.55 -5.66
CA MET A 155 4.77 -8.24 -6.16
C MET A 155 3.60 -7.29 -5.98
N TRP A 156 3.82 -6.20 -5.26
CA TRP A 156 2.75 -5.27 -4.93
C TRP A 156 3.25 -3.83 -4.81
N SER A 157 2.46 -2.88 -5.30
CA SER A 157 2.75 -1.46 -5.10
C SER A 157 2.29 -1.05 -3.71
N LEU A 158 3.26 -0.61 -2.91
CA LEU A 158 3.02 -0.06 -1.57
C LEU A 158 2.58 1.40 -1.66
N GLU A 159 3.22 2.14 -2.56
CA GLU A 159 2.99 3.54 -2.90
C GLU A 159 3.33 3.75 -4.39
N GLU A 160 3.03 4.93 -4.93
CA GLU A 160 3.44 5.27 -6.29
C GLU A 160 4.97 5.17 -6.44
N ASN A 161 5.45 4.43 -7.44
CA ASN A 161 6.87 4.14 -7.67
C ASN A 161 7.58 3.28 -6.60
N VAL A 162 6.87 2.72 -5.61
CA VAL A 162 7.46 1.81 -4.62
C VAL A 162 6.81 0.44 -4.74
N ILE A 163 7.59 -0.53 -5.22
CA ILE A 163 7.15 -1.92 -5.36
C ILE A 163 7.83 -2.78 -4.31
N GLU A 164 7.05 -3.55 -3.57
CA GLU A 164 7.54 -4.65 -2.76
C GLU A 164 7.69 -5.90 -3.62
N LEU A 165 8.87 -6.50 -3.58
CA LEU A 165 9.15 -7.86 -4.00
C LEU A 165 9.26 -8.72 -2.74
N ARG A 166 8.45 -9.76 -2.64
CA ARG A 166 8.39 -10.58 -1.43
C ARG A 166 8.36 -12.06 -1.77
N ALA A 167 9.32 -12.79 -1.24
CA ALA A 167 9.22 -14.24 -1.13
C ALA A 167 8.37 -14.58 0.10
N SER A 168 7.84 -15.79 0.17
CA SER A 168 7.39 -16.33 1.45
C SER A 168 8.56 -16.41 2.42
N HIS A 169 8.30 -16.24 3.72
CA HIS A 169 9.33 -16.14 4.75
C HIS A 169 10.08 -14.80 4.69
N SER A 170 10.76 -14.42 5.78
CA SER A 170 11.02 -13.03 6.22
C SER A 170 11.76 -12.06 5.26
N VAL A 171 12.13 -12.46 4.05
CA VAL A 171 12.93 -11.65 3.13
C VAL A 171 12.07 -10.96 2.08
N PHE A 172 12.32 -9.66 1.93
CA PHE A 172 11.68 -8.79 0.95
C PHE A 172 12.67 -7.77 0.40
N ARG A 173 12.29 -7.10 -0.67
CA ARG A 173 12.99 -5.95 -1.25
C ARG A 173 11.99 -4.88 -1.61
N HIS A 174 12.35 -3.63 -1.36
CA HIS A 174 11.62 -2.47 -1.86
C HIS A 174 12.36 -1.90 -3.05
N VAL A 175 11.66 -1.76 -4.17
CA VAL A 175 12.17 -1.20 -5.41
C VAL A 175 11.61 0.22 -5.55
N TYR A 176 12.51 1.20 -5.49
CA TYR A 176 12.18 2.61 -5.72
C TYR A 176 12.45 2.96 -7.18
N LEU A 177 11.41 3.34 -7.92
CA LEU A 177 11.51 3.77 -9.32
C LEU A 177 11.44 5.29 -9.48
N SER A 178 11.64 6.04 -8.38
CA SER A 178 11.75 7.50 -8.38
C SER A 178 13.20 7.92 -8.15
N GLY A 179 13.54 9.14 -8.57
CA GLY A 179 14.82 9.77 -8.24
C GLY A 179 14.86 10.40 -6.84
N ALA A 180 13.81 10.22 -6.03
CA ALA A 180 13.73 10.79 -4.70
C ALA A 180 14.71 10.07 -3.76
N ARG A 181 15.37 10.82 -2.87
CA ARG A 181 16.35 10.25 -1.93
C ARG A 181 15.64 9.27 -0.99
N SER A 182 16.14 8.03 -0.92
CA SER A 182 15.56 6.90 -0.17
C SER A 182 15.72 7.00 1.36
N GLU A 183 15.90 8.20 1.91
CA GLU A 183 16.13 8.41 3.36
C GLU A 183 14.82 8.58 4.14
N SER A 184 13.67 8.67 3.46
CA SER A 184 12.37 8.72 4.13
C SER A 184 11.88 7.31 4.50
N GLU A 185 11.24 7.18 5.67
CA GLU A 185 10.52 5.96 6.01
C GLU A 185 9.41 5.69 4.99
N LEU A 186 9.18 4.41 4.71
CA LEU A 186 8.06 3.98 3.88
C LEU A 186 6.74 4.23 4.60
N GLY A 187 5.76 4.77 3.88
CA GLY A 187 4.41 5.02 4.36
C GLY A 187 3.79 3.82 5.07
N PRO A 188 3.84 2.57 4.55
CA PRO A 188 3.33 1.41 5.27
C PRO A 188 3.98 1.18 6.64
N VAL A 189 5.28 1.42 6.78
CA VAL A 189 6.00 1.30 8.06
C VAL A 189 5.52 2.39 9.02
N THR A 190 5.41 3.62 8.51
CA THR A 190 4.92 4.76 9.29
C THR A 190 3.45 4.57 9.70
N VAL A 191 2.61 3.98 8.85
CA VAL A 191 1.22 3.59 9.14
C VAL A 191 1.19 2.52 10.22
N ASP A 192 2.01 1.48 10.14
CA ASP A 192 2.05 0.43 11.15
C ASP A 192 2.39 1.00 12.54
N ARG A 193 3.38 1.90 12.59
CA ARG A 193 3.73 2.61 13.83
C ARG A 193 2.57 3.46 14.37
N LEU A 194 1.79 4.13 13.51
CA LEU A 194 0.61 4.89 13.94
C LEU A 194 -0.48 3.95 14.49
N VAL A 195 -0.78 2.89 13.74
CA VAL A 195 -1.83 1.92 14.04
C VAL A 195 -1.57 1.22 15.37
N THR A 196 -0.32 0.86 15.66
CA THR A 196 0.05 0.22 16.95
C THR A 196 -0.22 1.09 18.18
N ARG A 197 -0.45 2.40 18.01
CA ARG A 197 -0.86 3.33 19.08
C ARG A 197 -2.37 3.39 19.29
N LEU A 198 -3.17 2.83 18.38
CA LEU A 198 -4.62 2.84 18.49
C LEU A 198 -5.12 1.68 19.35
N GLY A 199 -6.14 1.97 20.16
CA GLY A 199 -6.84 1.00 20.99
C GLY A 199 -5.99 0.40 22.11
N THR A 200 -4.98 1.11 22.60
CA THR A 200 -4.09 0.61 23.67
C THR A 200 -4.86 0.22 24.93
N ASP A 201 -5.95 0.92 25.22
CA ASP A 201 -6.79 0.73 26.39
C ASP A 201 -7.94 -0.28 26.16
N LEU A 202 -7.97 -0.93 24.99
CA LEU A 202 -8.99 -1.92 24.63
C LEU A 202 -8.50 -3.36 24.85
N GLU A 203 -9.46 -4.29 24.99
CA GLU A 203 -9.17 -5.73 25.05
C GLU A 203 -8.31 -6.20 23.85
N PRO A 204 -7.36 -7.15 24.03
CA PRO A 204 -6.42 -7.55 22.97
C PRO A 204 -7.08 -7.96 21.64
N LEU A 205 -8.18 -8.71 21.68
CA LEU A 205 -8.89 -9.13 20.46
C LEU A 205 -9.51 -7.94 19.70
N VAL A 206 -10.14 -7.03 20.43
CA VAL A 206 -10.76 -5.82 19.85
C VAL A 206 -9.67 -4.88 19.32
N ARG A 207 -8.60 -4.68 20.08
CA ARG A 207 -7.43 -3.89 19.68
C ARG A 207 -6.82 -4.43 18.38
N ASN A 208 -6.55 -5.72 18.30
CA ASN A 208 -5.95 -6.33 17.11
C ASN A 208 -6.84 -6.13 15.86
N ALA A 209 -8.15 -6.27 16.02
CA ALA A 209 -9.10 -6.05 14.93
C ALA A 209 -9.18 -4.56 14.51
N ILE A 210 -9.21 -3.61 15.45
CA ILE A 210 -9.15 -2.17 15.13
C ILE A 210 -7.84 -1.83 14.43
N GLN A 211 -6.73 -2.44 14.85
CA GLN A 211 -5.45 -2.25 14.20
C GLN A 211 -5.46 -2.81 12.77
N ALA A 212 -6.05 -3.99 12.55
CA ALA A 212 -6.24 -4.53 11.20
C ALA A 212 -7.10 -3.60 10.34
N PHE A 213 -8.20 -3.08 10.90
CA PHE A 213 -9.08 -2.12 10.24
C PHE A 213 -8.32 -0.89 9.77
N TRP A 214 -7.61 -0.20 10.67
CA TRP A 214 -6.90 1.03 10.32
C TRP A 214 -5.68 0.79 9.43
N ARG A 215 -4.97 -0.33 9.61
CA ARG A 215 -3.87 -0.71 8.70
C ARG A 215 -4.38 -0.86 7.27
N ARG A 216 -5.54 -1.50 7.09
CA ARG A 216 -6.15 -1.63 5.76
C ARG A 216 -6.61 -0.28 5.20
N VAL A 217 -7.36 0.50 5.98
CA VAL A 217 -7.91 1.79 5.54
C VAL A 217 -6.81 2.80 5.19
N LEU A 218 -5.79 2.94 6.05
CA LEU A 218 -4.66 3.85 5.81
C LEU A 218 -3.76 3.34 4.68
N GLY A 219 -3.52 2.03 4.59
CA GLY A 219 -2.74 1.44 3.49
C GLY A 219 -3.41 1.57 2.12
N GLU A 220 -4.74 1.57 2.05
CA GLU A 220 -5.47 1.94 0.84
C GLU A 220 -5.33 3.43 0.51
N ALA A 221 -5.35 4.30 1.52
CA ALA A 221 -5.20 5.75 1.33
C ALA A 221 -3.79 6.15 0.85
N LEU A 222 -2.72 5.48 1.32
CA LEU A 222 -1.34 5.69 0.85
C LEU A 222 -1.15 5.48 -0.65
N ARG A 223 -1.97 4.61 -1.23
CA ARG A 223 -1.94 4.32 -2.67
C ARG A 223 -2.74 5.34 -3.47
N GLN A 224 -3.40 6.32 -2.85
CA GLN A 224 -4.07 7.37 -3.60
C GLN A 224 -3.08 8.48 -3.95
N PRO A 225 -3.28 9.19 -5.08
CA PRO A 225 -2.38 10.28 -5.49
C PRO A 225 -2.45 11.49 -4.55
N HIS A 226 -3.19 11.44 -3.45
CA HIS A 226 -3.34 12.53 -2.48
C HIS A 226 -2.54 12.23 -1.22
N GLY A 227 -1.73 13.20 -0.78
CA GLY A 227 -1.09 13.12 0.53
C GLY A 227 -2.13 13.24 1.63
N MET A 228 -1.84 12.68 2.80
CA MET A 228 -2.76 12.58 3.93
C MET A 228 -2.10 13.09 5.22
N LEU A 229 -2.92 13.65 6.10
CA LEU A 229 -2.55 14.10 7.44
C LEU A 229 -3.51 13.48 8.44
N VAL A 230 -2.96 12.87 9.48
CA VAL A 230 -3.75 12.28 10.56
C VAL A 230 -3.24 12.79 11.89
N ALA A 231 -4.16 13.29 12.71
CA ALA A 231 -3.90 13.62 14.11
C ALA A 231 -4.66 12.63 14.99
N VAL A 232 -4.01 12.14 16.05
CA VAL A 232 -4.65 11.29 17.06
C VAL A 232 -4.80 12.11 18.33
N VAL A 233 -6.03 12.44 18.73
CA VAL A 233 -6.31 13.11 20.01
C VAL A 233 -6.39 12.10 21.15
N ARG A 234 -6.13 12.56 22.36
CA ARG A 234 -6.30 11.73 23.56
C ARG A 234 -7.79 11.41 23.80
N PRO A 235 -8.14 10.28 24.44
CA PRO A 235 -9.54 9.92 24.70
C PRO A 235 -10.33 10.96 25.51
N ASP A 236 -9.65 11.69 26.39
CA ASP A 236 -10.20 12.72 27.27
C ASP A 236 -10.21 14.12 26.64
N THR A 237 -9.66 14.29 25.44
CA THR A 237 -9.58 15.57 24.75
C THR A 237 -10.79 15.77 23.84
N ASP A 238 -11.50 16.89 24.00
CA ASP A 238 -12.50 17.32 23.03
C ASP A 238 -11.81 17.81 21.74
N PRO A 239 -12.00 17.14 20.60
CA PRO A 239 -11.35 17.53 19.34
C PRO A 239 -11.69 18.95 18.90
N ARG A 240 -12.81 19.54 19.35
CA ARG A 240 -13.20 20.93 19.04
C ARG A 240 -12.23 21.96 19.59
N ASN A 241 -11.54 21.64 20.68
CA ASN A 241 -10.55 22.53 21.27
C ASN A 241 -9.26 22.59 20.44
N CYS A 242 -8.90 21.48 19.80
CA CYS A 242 -7.71 21.37 18.96
C CYS A 242 -7.97 21.80 17.51
N PHE A 243 -9.18 21.51 17.01
CA PHE A 243 -9.55 21.63 15.61
C PHE A 243 -10.94 22.27 15.46
N PRO A 244 -11.11 23.54 15.82
CA PRO A 244 -12.43 24.19 15.89
C PRO A 244 -13.11 24.38 14.52
N ASP A 245 -12.34 24.32 13.42
CA ASP A 245 -12.80 24.49 12.04
C ASP A 245 -13.09 23.15 11.33
N ALA A 246 -12.91 22.03 12.02
CA ALA A 246 -13.11 20.71 11.46
C ALA A 246 -14.59 20.37 11.24
N SER A 247 -14.83 19.46 10.30
CA SER A 247 -16.12 18.77 10.19
C SER A 247 -16.22 17.71 11.29
N HIS A 248 -16.75 18.09 12.45
CA HIS A 248 -16.95 17.20 13.59
C HIS A 248 -18.10 16.20 13.36
N LEU A 249 -17.88 14.96 13.74
CA LEU A 249 -18.83 13.87 13.53
C LEU A 249 -19.71 13.65 14.76
N GLU A 250 -21.02 13.65 14.54
CA GLU A 250 -22.04 13.34 15.55
C GLU A 250 -23.06 12.34 14.99
N PRO A 251 -22.99 11.04 15.34
CA PRO A 251 -21.97 10.42 16.19
C PRO A 251 -20.61 10.26 15.47
N PRO A 252 -19.50 10.05 16.21
CA PRO A 252 -18.24 9.59 15.63
C PRO A 252 -18.38 8.27 14.86
N VAL A 253 -17.47 8.01 13.92
CA VAL A 253 -17.33 6.66 13.35
C VAL A 253 -16.55 5.81 14.35
N ASP A 254 -17.31 5.18 15.24
CA ASP A 254 -16.77 4.33 16.31
C ASP A 254 -16.59 2.89 15.81
N VAL A 255 -15.33 2.50 15.63
CA VAL A 255 -14.95 1.19 15.10
C VAL A 255 -15.05 0.11 16.17
N ALA A 256 -14.88 0.44 17.45
CA ALA A 256 -14.77 -0.57 18.50
C ALA A 256 -16.09 -1.33 18.75
N PRO A 257 -17.27 -0.70 18.83
CA PRO A 257 -18.56 -1.39 18.89
C PRO A 257 -18.83 -2.25 17.65
N LEU A 258 -18.47 -1.77 16.46
CA LEU A 258 -18.65 -2.53 15.21
C LEU A 258 -17.81 -3.81 15.21
N VAL A 259 -16.55 -3.70 15.64
CA VAL A 259 -15.65 -4.84 15.82
C VAL A 259 -16.20 -5.81 16.87
N ARG A 260 -16.64 -5.32 18.03
CA ARG A 260 -17.23 -6.18 19.08
C ARG A 260 -18.47 -6.91 18.57
N SER A 261 -19.33 -6.22 17.85
CA SER A 261 -20.53 -6.82 17.24
C SER A 261 -20.15 -7.95 16.28
N TYR A 262 -19.18 -7.72 15.38
CA TYR A 262 -18.72 -8.75 14.45
C TYR A 262 -18.06 -9.94 15.13
N LEU A 263 -17.19 -9.69 16.12
CA LEU A 263 -16.53 -10.76 16.89
C LEU A 263 -17.50 -11.60 17.73
N HIS A 264 -18.70 -11.09 18.01
CA HIS A 264 -19.73 -11.82 18.75
C HIS A 264 -20.69 -12.57 17.83
N HIS A 265 -21.16 -11.92 16.74
CA HIS A 265 -22.25 -12.46 15.92
C HIS A 265 -21.77 -13.16 14.64
N HIS A 266 -20.65 -12.74 14.05
CA HIS A 266 -20.13 -13.26 12.78
C HIS A 266 -21.17 -13.30 11.63
N ASP A 267 -22.11 -12.36 11.62
CA ASP A 267 -23.19 -12.28 10.64
C ASP A 267 -22.94 -11.21 9.55
N GLU A 268 -23.79 -11.22 8.51
CA GLU A 268 -23.68 -10.26 7.41
C GLU A 268 -23.93 -8.82 7.84
N VAL A 269 -24.77 -8.58 8.86
CA VAL A 269 -25.13 -7.24 9.32
C VAL A 269 -23.93 -6.57 9.99
N SER A 270 -23.29 -7.26 10.93
CA SER A 270 -22.09 -6.78 11.62
C SER A 270 -20.91 -6.62 10.65
N ARG A 271 -20.77 -7.55 9.69
CA ARG A 271 -19.79 -7.44 8.59
C ARG A 271 -20.04 -6.22 7.70
N ALA A 272 -21.28 -5.96 7.32
CA ALA A 272 -21.66 -4.79 6.51
C ALA A 272 -21.39 -3.47 7.24
N GLY A 273 -21.64 -3.42 8.56
CA GLY A 273 -21.33 -2.25 9.39
C GLY A 273 -19.84 -1.88 9.34
N ILE A 274 -18.96 -2.89 9.42
CA ILE A 274 -17.50 -2.68 9.29
C ILE A 274 -17.12 -2.17 7.90
N TYR A 275 -17.71 -2.70 6.83
CA TYR A 275 -17.46 -2.20 5.47
C TYR A 275 -17.94 -0.77 5.26
N ALA A 276 -19.11 -0.43 5.79
CA ALA A 276 -19.63 0.93 5.70
C ALA A 276 -18.70 1.91 6.42
N ALA A 277 -18.22 1.54 7.62
CA ALA A 277 -17.26 2.35 8.36
C ALA A 277 -15.93 2.50 7.62
N SER A 278 -15.38 1.43 7.02
CA SER A 278 -14.12 1.51 6.28
C SER A 278 -14.24 2.39 5.02
N ALA A 279 -15.35 2.28 4.29
CA ALA A 279 -15.62 3.10 3.11
C ALA A 279 -15.77 4.58 3.48
N LEU A 280 -16.49 4.89 4.55
CA LEU A 280 -16.68 6.26 5.04
C LEU A 280 -15.36 6.87 5.54
N ALA A 281 -14.62 6.12 6.37
CA ALA A 281 -13.33 6.56 6.90
C ALA A 281 -12.32 6.83 5.77
N ARG A 282 -12.28 5.98 4.75
CA ARG A 282 -11.44 6.21 3.56
C ARG A 282 -11.84 7.49 2.82
N GLY A 283 -13.13 7.73 2.61
CA GLY A 283 -13.60 8.97 1.99
C GLY A 283 -13.18 10.23 2.77
N MET A 284 -13.24 10.17 4.10
CA MET A 284 -12.81 11.26 4.97
C MET A 284 -11.28 11.45 4.96
N LEU A 285 -10.49 10.37 4.96
CA LEU A 285 -9.02 10.44 4.87
C LEU A 285 -8.51 11.05 3.57
N LEU A 286 -9.26 10.85 2.48
CA LEU A 286 -8.91 11.38 1.16
C LEU A 286 -9.45 12.79 0.91
N SER A 287 -10.21 13.34 1.86
CA SER A 287 -10.59 14.75 1.82
C SER A 287 -9.38 15.63 2.11
N ASP A 288 -9.45 16.90 1.70
CA ASP A 288 -8.40 17.86 2.01
C ASP A 288 -8.37 18.19 3.51
N GLY A 289 -7.19 18.53 4.04
CA GLY A 289 -6.99 18.84 5.46
C GLY A 289 -6.57 17.63 6.31
N ILE A 290 -6.82 17.72 7.61
CA ILE A 290 -6.41 16.74 8.63
C ILE A 290 -7.62 15.86 9.00
N SER A 291 -7.40 14.54 9.02
CA SER A 291 -8.33 13.60 9.65
C SER A 291 -7.98 13.39 11.12
N VAL A 292 -8.98 13.42 12.00
CA VAL A 292 -8.78 13.38 13.46
C VAL A 292 -9.32 12.07 14.02
N LEU A 293 -8.41 11.22 14.47
CA LEU A 293 -8.71 10.00 15.21
C LEU A 293 -8.66 10.26 16.71
N ARG A 294 -9.38 9.47 17.49
CA ARG A 294 -9.21 9.36 18.94
C ARG A 294 -8.38 8.11 19.25
N GLY A 295 -7.70 8.10 20.40
CA GLY A 295 -6.86 6.97 20.84
C GLY A 295 -7.56 5.60 20.89
N ASP A 296 -8.90 5.55 20.99
CA ASP A 296 -9.70 4.32 20.91
C ASP A 296 -9.87 3.78 19.48
N GLY A 297 -9.42 4.52 18.47
CA GLY A 297 -9.57 4.19 17.06
C GLY A 297 -10.83 4.76 16.40
N SER A 298 -11.60 5.61 17.07
CA SER A 298 -12.74 6.30 16.46
C SER A 298 -12.27 7.45 15.57
N LEU A 299 -12.91 7.64 14.42
CA LEU A 299 -12.77 8.88 13.63
C LEU A 299 -13.79 9.90 14.15
N VAL A 300 -13.31 11.05 14.61
CA VAL A 300 -14.12 12.05 15.34
C VAL A 300 -14.31 13.35 14.57
N ALA A 301 -13.40 13.66 13.65
CA ALA A 301 -13.52 14.80 12.74
C ALA A 301 -12.67 14.59 11.49
N TYR A 302 -12.95 15.35 10.45
CA TYR A 302 -12.15 15.40 9.23
C TYR A 302 -12.18 16.82 8.66
N ASN A 303 -11.38 17.07 7.62
CA ASN A 303 -11.29 18.39 6.98
C ASN A 303 -10.88 19.52 7.96
N ALA A 304 -10.03 19.21 8.93
CA ALA A 304 -9.51 20.24 9.84
C ALA A 304 -8.31 20.98 9.23
N PHE A 305 -8.15 22.25 9.58
CA PHE A 305 -6.98 23.05 9.20
C PHE A 305 -6.37 23.70 10.44
N ILE A 306 -5.08 23.99 10.37
CA ILE A 306 -4.38 24.69 11.45
C ILE A 306 -3.70 25.94 10.88
N ALA A 307 -3.83 27.04 11.62
CA ALA A 307 -3.20 28.29 11.23
C ALA A 307 -1.68 28.21 11.44
N HIS A 308 -0.90 28.40 10.38
CA HIS A 308 0.54 28.57 10.51
C HIS A 308 0.83 30.00 10.97
N ARG A 309 1.30 30.16 12.21
CA ARG A 309 1.87 31.45 12.62
C ARG A 309 3.18 31.67 11.86
N PRO A 310 3.43 32.84 11.25
CA PRO A 310 4.72 33.16 10.67
C PRO A 310 5.77 33.06 11.78
N THR A 311 6.78 32.19 11.63
CA THR A 311 7.88 32.13 12.59
C THR A 311 8.65 33.44 12.54
N ALA A 312 8.65 34.18 13.65
CA ALA A 312 9.49 35.35 13.85
C ALA A 312 10.97 34.92 13.90
N GLY A 313 11.60 34.79 12.72
CA GLY A 313 12.99 34.36 12.63
C GLY A 313 13.39 33.61 11.36
N GLY A 314 12.75 33.85 10.22
CA GLY A 314 13.32 33.61 8.87
C GLY A 314 13.68 32.17 8.47
N ARG A 315 13.60 31.18 9.37
CA ARG A 315 13.70 29.75 9.05
C ARG A 315 12.30 29.23 8.81
N GLY A 316 11.72 29.61 7.68
CA GLY A 316 10.56 28.91 7.14
C GLY A 316 10.95 27.45 6.95
N GLY A 317 10.26 26.53 7.65
CA GLY A 317 10.53 25.09 7.53
C GLY A 317 10.59 24.69 6.06
N GLN A 318 11.70 24.04 5.68
CA GLN A 318 11.86 23.50 4.34
C GLN A 318 10.81 22.40 4.12
N GLY A 319 9.80 22.66 3.28
CA GLY A 319 8.78 21.67 2.94
C GLY A 319 7.48 22.28 2.41
N GLY A 320 6.69 21.46 1.72
CA GLY A 320 5.34 21.82 1.25
C GLY A 320 4.36 22.08 2.40
N ALA A 321 3.16 22.59 2.07
CA ALA A 321 2.14 22.96 3.07
C ALA A 321 1.78 21.83 4.05
N ARG A 322 1.65 20.59 3.56
CA ARG A 322 1.38 19.41 4.41
C ARG A 322 2.50 19.12 5.39
N ARG A 323 3.76 19.26 4.98
CA ARG A 323 4.92 19.05 5.87
C ARG A 323 4.95 20.07 7.02
N ARG A 324 4.68 21.35 6.72
CA ARG A 324 4.59 22.40 7.76
C ARG A 324 3.41 22.18 8.72
N THR A 325 2.30 21.67 8.19
CA THR A 325 1.14 21.25 8.99
C THR A 325 1.52 20.13 9.94
N TYR A 326 2.16 19.08 9.42
CA TYR A 326 2.68 17.99 10.24
C TYR A 326 3.65 18.46 11.33
N GLU A 327 4.59 19.36 11.03
CA GLU A 327 5.54 19.88 12.03
C GLU A 327 4.83 20.60 13.18
N THR A 328 3.73 21.29 12.89
CA THR A 328 2.90 21.93 13.92
C THR A 328 2.13 20.89 14.73
N LEU A 329 1.56 19.87 14.08
CA LEU A 329 0.89 18.76 14.79
C LEU A 329 1.89 18.00 15.68
N ALA A 330 3.09 17.75 15.17
CA ALA A 330 4.16 17.06 15.89
C ALA A 330 4.57 17.80 17.18
N SER A 331 4.53 19.13 17.21
CA SER A 331 4.81 19.90 18.43
C SER A 331 3.71 19.82 19.49
N GLU A 332 2.49 19.41 19.11
CA GLU A 332 1.35 19.20 20.01
C GLU A 332 1.24 17.74 20.50
N VAL A 333 2.15 16.86 20.06
CA VAL A 333 2.20 15.47 20.53
C VAL A 333 2.77 15.43 21.94
N GLY A 334 2.10 14.69 22.83
CA GLY A 334 2.38 14.63 24.25
C GLY A 334 1.63 15.67 25.09
N THR A 335 1.01 16.67 24.46
CA THR A 335 0.10 17.63 25.13
C THR A 335 -1.35 17.25 24.84
N THR A 336 -1.86 17.64 23.67
CA THR A 336 -3.24 17.41 23.23
C THR A 336 -3.36 16.23 22.27
N LEU A 337 -2.28 15.90 21.57
CA LEU A 337 -2.23 14.80 20.63
C LEU A 337 -1.45 13.61 21.21
N LEU A 338 -1.92 12.41 20.91
CA LEU A 338 -1.19 11.15 21.10
C LEU A 338 -0.23 10.88 19.95
N ALA A 339 -0.58 11.25 18.73
CA ALA A 339 0.29 11.04 17.58
C ALA A 339 -0.08 12.00 16.45
N ALA A 340 0.90 12.25 15.58
CA ALA A 340 0.72 12.97 14.33
C ALA A 340 1.38 12.18 13.20
N PHE A 341 0.71 12.08 12.07
CA PHE A 341 1.16 11.35 10.89
C PHE A 341 1.00 12.20 9.65
N TYR A 342 1.95 12.07 8.73
CA TYR A 342 1.79 12.60 7.39
C TYR A 342 2.35 11.65 6.34
N HIS A 343 1.73 11.73 5.17
CA HIS A 343 2.25 11.19 3.93
C HIS A 343 2.07 12.23 2.82
N SER A 344 3.12 12.43 2.02
CA SER A 344 3.16 13.39 0.91
C SER A 344 3.03 12.67 -0.42
N GLN A 345 2.47 13.35 -1.41
CA GLN A 345 2.38 12.89 -2.79
C GLN A 345 3.77 12.58 -3.39
N ASP A 346 4.81 13.27 -2.92
CA ASP A 346 6.19 13.07 -3.37
C ASP A 346 6.90 11.89 -2.68
N GLY A 347 6.18 11.05 -1.92
CA GLY A 347 6.69 9.84 -1.25
C GLY A 347 7.34 10.07 0.11
N GLY A 348 7.22 11.28 0.68
CA GLY A 348 7.71 11.55 2.04
C GLY A 348 6.67 11.17 3.09
N SER A 349 7.04 10.35 4.07
CA SER A 349 6.19 9.95 5.20
C SER A 349 6.89 10.17 6.53
N ALA A 350 6.16 10.57 7.58
CA ALA A 350 6.66 10.50 8.95
C ALA A 350 5.54 10.41 9.99
N MET A 351 5.90 9.97 11.18
CA MET A 351 5.02 9.90 12.34
C MET A 351 5.75 10.27 13.63
N THR A 352 5.13 11.17 14.39
CA THR A 352 5.51 11.55 15.76
C THR A 352 4.57 10.84 16.74
N PRO A 353 5.09 9.99 17.63
CA PRO A 353 4.31 9.11 18.50
C PRO A 353 3.98 9.68 19.87
#